data_AF-A0A7R9WXL3-F1
#
_entry.id   AF-A0A7R9WXL3-F1
#
_cell.length_a   1.000
_cell.length_b   1.000
_cell.length_c   1.000
_cell.angle_alpha   90.00
_cell.angle_beta   90.00
_cell.angle_gamma   90.00
#
_symmetry.space_group_name_H-M   'P 1'
#
loop_
_entity.id
_entity.type
_entity.pdbx_description
1 polymer ?
#
loop_
_entity_poly.entity_id
_entity_poly.type
_entity_poly.pdbx_seq_one_letter_code
_entity_poly.pdbx_strand_id
1 'polypeptide(L)'
;MFYSAMLIAGNGTLITNSASAIVESRMLPSDLTSVATSIFSVAQSGSRVFTGFLTEVAATHYKPSKDDGDLAWLGWHSRPLFLSMGALIAAVAHIILAIPGLGSAGFIVGVTLSGLAYGTIWPLMVLVVGDVFGKTNLGAIYLWFDGSTVALGTLLISKMLSQYIYEQHRVHPDSSGAIADAESSTCFGEECFQMTHIITAILCLTAFVTPFELARRTHKHCTD
;
A
#
# COMPACT_ATOMS: atom_id res chain seq x y z
N MET A 1 -6.68 -4.64 -11.32
CA MET A 1 -6.48 -3.23 -10.95
C MET A 1 -7.20 -2.86 -9.66
N PHE A 2 -8.54 -2.93 -9.58
CA PHE A 2 -9.30 -2.49 -8.40
C PHE A 2 -8.79 -3.08 -7.07
N TYR A 3 -8.61 -4.40 -7.01
CA TYR A 3 -8.12 -5.08 -5.82
C TYR A 3 -6.73 -4.60 -5.38
N SER A 4 -5.74 -4.63 -6.28
CA SER A 4 -4.38 -4.15 -5.98
C SER A 4 -4.38 -2.67 -5.61
N ALA A 5 -5.23 -1.87 -6.25
CA ALA A 5 -5.39 -0.46 -5.95
C ALA A 5 -5.92 -0.23 -4.53
N MET A 6 -7.00 -0.94 -4.15
CA MET A 6 -7.56 -0.91 -2.81
C MET A 6 -6.53 -1.27 -1.74
N LEU A 7 -5.73 -2.32 -1.98
CA LEU A 7 -4.72 -2.78 -1.02
C LEU A 7 -3.54 -1.83 -0.89
N ILE A 8 -3.02 -1.29 -2.00
CA ILE A 8 -1.96 -0.27 -1.96
C ILE A 8 -2.48 1.02 -1.31
N ALA A 9 -3.71 1.45 -1.60
CA ALA A 9 -4.30 2.61 -0.93
C ALA A 9 -4.45 2.37 0.58
N GLY A 10 -4.98 1.21 0.97
CA GLY A 10 -5.13 0.83 2.38
C GLY A 10 -3.80 0.69 3.14
N ASN A 11 -2.73 0.24 2.49
CA ASN A 11 -1.37 0.25 3.05
C ASN A 11 -0.97 1.67 3.49
N GLY A 12 -1.13 2.65 2.60
CA GLY A 12 -0.71 4.02 2.88
C GLY A 12 -1.58 4.67 3.94
N THR A 13 -2.91 4.47 3.86
CA THR A 13 -3.82 5.05 4.85
C THR A 13 -3.70 4.40 6.22
N LEU A 14 -3.30 3.13 6.31
CA LEU A 14 -2.94 2.49 7.58
C LEU A 14 -1.79 3.26 8.24
N ILE A 15 -0.72 3.54 7.50
CA ILE A 15 0.43 4.27 8.04
C ILE A 15 0.04 5.70 8.43
N THR A 16 -0.65 6.45 7.56
CA THR A 16 -0.98 7.85 7.87
C THR A 16 -1.97 8.00 9.03
N ASN A 17 -2.93 7.08 9.16
CA ASN A 17 -3.96 7.18 10.20
C ASN A 17 -3.53 6.62 11.55
N SER A 18 -2.53 5.73 11.56
CA SER A 18 -2.07 5.03 12.77
C SER A 18 -0.64 5.37 13.17
N ALA A 19 0.04 6.29 12.48
CA ALA A 19 1.44 6.64 12.77
C ALA A 19 1.68 7.00 14.24
N SER A 20 0.83 7.86 14.83
CA SER A 20 0.96 8.26 16.23
C SER A 20 0.80 7.07 17.18
N ALA A 21 -0.23 6.24 16.96
CA ALA A 21 -0.47 5.04 17.76
C ALA A 21 0.65 3.99 17.64
N ILE A 22 1.26 3.86 16.46
CA ILE A 22 2.42 2.98 16.24
C ILE A 22 3.66 3.52 16.99
N VAL A 23 3.90 4.84 16.95
CA VAL A 23 5.00 5.48 17.68
C VAL A 23 4.82 5.31 19.19
N GLU A 24 3.61 5.56 19.70
CA GLU A 24 3.26 5.45 21.11
C GLU A 24 3.36 4.02 21.62
N SER A 25 2.75 3.04 20.93
CA SER A 25 2.79 1.63 21.33
C SER A 25 4.22 1.06 21.40
N ARG A 26 5.13 1.54 20.56
CA ARG A 26 6.54 1.14 20.54
C ARG A 26 7.44 1.95 21.47
N MET A 27 6.90 2.91 22.22
CA MET A 27 7.68 3.84 23.06
C MET A 27 8.79 4.56 22.27
N LEU A 28 8.51 4.89 21.01
CA LEU A 28 9.42 5.66 20.16
C LEU A 28 9.32 7.17 20.51
N PRO A 29 10.34 7.98 20.19
CA PRO A 29 10.28 9.42 20.44
C PRO A 29 9.09 10.07 19.73
N SER A 30 8.32 10.93 20.43
CA SER A 30 7.07 11.52 19.93
C SER A 30 7.24 12.31 18.62
N ASP A 31 8.42 12.92 18.42
CA ASP A 31 8.77 13.69 17.23
C ASP A 31 8.75 12.83 15.95
N LEU A 32 8.91 11.50 16.07
CA LEU A 32 8.86 10.58 14.93
C LEU A 32 7.52 10.60 14.21
N THR A 33 6.42 10.96 14.89
CA THR A 33 5.10 11.06 14.23
C THR A 33 5.11 12.13 13.13
N SER A 34 5.69 13.30 13.44
CA SER A 34 5.80 14.41 12.49
C SER A 34 6.82 14.10 11.39
N VAL A 35 7.95 13.49 11.75
CA VAL A 35 8.96 13.02 10.79
C VAL A 35 8.36 11.99 9.85
N ALA A 36 7.61 11.01 10.35
CA ALA A 36 6.94 9.98 9.58
C ALA A 36 5.93 10.57 8.59
N THR A 37 5.11 11.52 9.03
CA THR A 37 4.14 12.20 8.15
C THR A 37 4.85 12.96 7.03
N SER A 38 5.93 13.66 7.37
CA SER A 38 6.72 14.44 6.42
C SER A 38 7.44 13.56 5.40
N ILE A 39 8.13 12.50 5.86
CA ILE A 39 8.87 11.60 4.97
C ILE A 39 7.92 10.77 4.10
N PHE A 40 6.77 10.34 4.63
CA PHE A 40 5.72 9.69 3.84
C PHE A 40 5.25 10.61 2.72
N SER A 41 4.99 11.89 3.03
CA SER A 41 4.52 12.89 2.06
C SER A 41 5.56 13.14 0.95
N VAL A 42 6.84 13.26 1.31
CA VAL A 42 7.95 13.41 0.36
C VAL A 42 8.05 12.15 -0.53
N ALA A 43 8.06 10.97 0.09
CA ALA A 43 8.17 9.70 -0.62
C ALA A 43 7.01 9.48 -1.60
N GLN A 44 5.77 9.69 -1.18
CA GLN A 44 4.62 9.52 -2.08
C GLN A 44 4.61 10.54 -3.23
N SER A 45 5.05 11.77 -2.98
CA SER A 45 5.10 12.81 -4.01
C SER A 45 6.18 12.51 -5.05
N GLY A 46 7.38 12.14 -4.60
CA GLY A 46 8.47 11.72 -5.48
C GLY A 46 8.11 10.49 -6.29
N SER A 47 7.51 9.48 -5.65
CA SER A 47 7.05 8.26 -6.33
C SER A 47 6.00 8.55 -7.40
N ARG A 48 5.00 9.40 -7.13
CA ARG A 48 3.99 9.81 -8.14
C ARG A 48 4.63 10.34 -9.42
N VAL A 49 5.58 11.26 -9.29
CA VAL A 49 6.29 11.85 -10.44
C VAL A 49 7.10 10.78 -11.16
N PHE A 50 7.88 10.00 -10.40
CA PHE A 50 8.78 9.00 -10.96
C PHE A 50 8.04 7.89 -11.69
N THR A 51 7.00 7.31 -11.09
CA THR A 51 6.25 6.21 -11.72
C THR A 51 5.41 6.71 -12.90
N GLY A 52 4.84 7.92 -12.81
CA GLY A 52 4.16 8.54 -13.95
C GLY A 52 5.10 8.71 -15.15
N PHE A 53 6.30 9.24 -14.92
CA PHE A 53 7.32 9.39 -15.97
C PHE A 53 7.81 8.05 -16.53
N LEU A 54 8.22 7.12 -15.66
CA LEU A 54 8.78 5.83 -16.09
C LEU A 54 7.78 4.99 -16.89
N THR A 55 6.50 5.00 -16.48
CA THR A 55 5.48 4.21 -17.17
C THR A 55 5.20 4.76 -18.56
N GLU A 56 5.27 6.07 -18.76
CA GLU A 56 5.11 6.71 -20.07
C GLU A 56 6.33 6.49 -20.98
N VAL A 57 7.54 6.61 -20.42
CA VAL A 57 8.77 6.26 -21.14
C VAL A 57 8.75 4.79 -21.55
N ALA A 58 8.35 3.88 -20.66
CA ALA A 58 8.22 2.47 -20.97
C ALA A 58 7.16 2.22 -22.07
N ALA A 59 6.00 2.90 -22.01
CA ALA A 59 4.95 2.75 -23.01
C ALA A 59 5.35 3.28 -24.40
N THR A 60 6.20 4.30 -24.48
CA THR A 60 6.62 4.92 -25.74
C THR A 60 7.84 4.23 -26.37
N HIS A 61 8.83 3.86 -25.57
CA HIS A 61 10.08 3.26 -26.04
C HIS A 61 10.02 1.74 -26.15
N TYR A 62 9.20 1.08 -25.35
CA TYR A 62 9.09 -0.38 -25.33
C TYR A 62 7.81 -0.81 -26.05
N LYS A 63 7.77 -0.59 -27.38
CA LYS A 63 6.79 -1.22 -28.27
C LYS A 63 7.32 -2.61 -28.65
N PRO A 64 6.74 -3.70 -28.15
CA PRO A 64 7.31 -5.03 -28.36
C PRO A 64 7.23 -5.42 -29.83
N SER A 65 8.36 -5.85 -30.39
CA SER A 65 8.38 -6.44 -31.73
C SER A 65 7.70 -7.81 -31.67
N LYS A 66 7.05 -8.23 -32.75
CA LYS A 66 6.46 -9.59 -32.87
C LYS A 66 7.50 -10.71 -32.67
N ASP A 67 8.79 -10.37 -32.73
CA ASP A 67 9.92 -11.30 -32.60
C ASP A 67 10.42 -11.49 -31.15
N ASP A 68 9.90 -10.73 -30.16
CA ASP A 68 10.36 -10.75 -28.76
C ASP A 68 9.76 -11.89 -27.90
N GLY A 69 9.44 -13.06 -28.47
CA GLY A 69 9.04 -14.28 -27.74
C GLY A 69 8.15 -14.10 -26.50
N ASP A 70 8.38 -14.90 -25.45
CA ASP A 70 7.61 -14.91 -24.20
C ASP A 70 7.85 -13.69 -23.28
N LEU A 71 8.67 -12.70 -23.66
CA LEU A 71 8.89 -11.46 -22.90
C LEU A 71 8.26 -10.22 -23.55
N ALA A 72 7.78 -10.33 -24.80
CA ALA A 72 7.08 -9.25 -25.51
C ALA A 72 5.87 -8.70 -24.73
N TRP A 73 5.19 -9.53 -23.94
CA TRP A 73 4.04 -9.10 -23.14
C TRP A 73 4.37 -8.08 -22.05
N LEU A 74 5.63 -8.02 -21.56
CA LEU A 74 6.04 -7.06 -20.52
C LEU A 74 5.98 -5.62 -21.04
N GLY A 75 6.23 -5.40 -22.34
CA GLY A 75 6.18 -4.05 -22.93
C GLY A 75 4.76 -3.54 -23.18
N TRP A 76 3.87 -4.41 -23.65
CA TRP A 76 2.45 -4.06 -23.88
C TRP A 76 1.70 -3.77 -22.56
N HIS A 77 2.17 -4.32 -21.43
CA HIS A 77 1.52 -4.21 -20.12
C HIS A 77 2.43 -3.56 -19.07
N SER A 78 3.19 -2.53 -19.44
CA SER A 78 4.08 -1.80 -18.52
C SER A 78 3.31 -1.31 -17.27
N ARG A 79 2.13 -0.73 -17.43
CA ARG A 79 1.34 -0.13 -16.35
C ARG A 79 0.90 -1.13 -15.26
N PRO A 80 0.33 -2.32 -15.59
CA PRO A 80 0.11 -3.39 -14.61
C PRO A 80 1.36 -3.90 -13.88
N LEU A 81 2.52 -3.92 -14.55
CA LEU A 81 3.77 -4.35 -13.93
C LEU A 81 4.25 -3.35 -12.88
N PHE A 82 4.24 -2.05 -13.19
CA PHE A 82 4.56 -1.01 -12.21
C PHE A 82 3.60 -1.02 -11.01
N LEU A 83 2.32 -1.35 -11.23
CA LEU A 83 1.36 -1.55 -10.14
C LEU A 83 1.73 -2.74 -9.25
N SER A 84 2.18 -3.85 -9.87
CA SER A 84 2.66 -5.02 -9.15
C SER A 84 3.92 -4.69 -8.34
N MET A 85 4.87 -3.96 -8.92
CA MET A 85 6.06 -3.49 -8.20
C MET A 85 5.69 -2.61 -7.00
N GLY A 86 4.71 -1.71 -7.16
CA GLY A 86 4.17 -0.92 -6.04
C GLY A 86 3.62 -1.80 -4.92
N ALA A 87 2.88 -2.86 -5.25
CA ALA A 87 2.39 -3.83 -4.26
C ALA A 87 3.53 -4.59 -3.56
N LEU A 88 4.58 -4.96 -4.29
CA LEU A 88 5.77 -5.60 -3.70
C LEU A 88 6.50 -4.66 -2.74
N ILE A 89 6.66 -3.38 -3.10
CA ILE A 89 7.25 -2.36 -2.22
C ILE A 89 6.41 -2.19 -0.96
N ALA A 90 5.07 -2.17 -1.07
CA ALA A 90 4.18 -2.14 0.10
C ALA A 90 4.34 -3.37 1.00
N ALA A 91 4.48 -4.56 0.41
CA ALA A 91 4.73 -5.78 1.18
C ALA A 91 6.05 -5.68 1.96
N VAL A 92 7.14 -5.26 1.31
CA VAL A 92 8.45 -5.06 1.96
C VAL A 92 8.36 -4.01 3.08
N ALA A 93 7.65 -2.90 2.85
CA ALA A 93 7.42 -1.87 3.85
C ALA A 93 6.80 -2.45 5.12
N HIS A 94 5.73 -3.24 4.97
CA HIS A 94 5.03 -3.84 6.10
C HIS A 94 5.81 -4.99 6.75
N ILE A 95 6.61 -5.75 6.00
CA ILE A 95 7.53 -6.74 6.57
C ILE A 95 8.54 -6.03 7.49
N ILE A 96 9.17 -4.94 7.03
CA ILE A 96 10.10 -4.15 7.84
C ILE A 96 9.40 -3.62 9.08
N LEU A 97 8.19 -3.07 8.95
CA LEU A 97 7.44 -2.58 10.09
C LEU A 97 7.03 -3.71 11.06
N ALA A 98 6.86 -4.94 10.61
CA ALA A 98 6.53 -6.08 11.46
C ALA A 98 7.73 -6.67 12.23
N ILE A 99 8.97 -6.37 11.82
CA ILE A 99 10.16 -6.91 12.48
C ILE A 99 10.34 -6.21 13.84
N PRO A 100 10.37 -6.97 14.95
CA PRO A 100 10.60 -6.41 16.26
C PRO A 100 12.04 -5.90 16.43
N GLY A 101 12.23 -4.84 17.20
CA GLY A 101 13.54 -4.32 17.59
C GLY A 101 14.25 -3.41 16.59
N LEU A 102 13.64 -3.07 15.44
CA LEU A 102 14.27 -2.15 14.47
C LEU A 102 14.23 -0.66 14.88
N GLY A 103 13.50 -0.33 15.95
CA GLY A 103 13.41 1.00 16.53
C GLY A 103 13.03 2.11 15.53
N SER A 104 13.57 3.30 15.75
CA SER A 104 13.30 4.49 14.93
C SER A 104 13.71 4.33 13.47
N ALA A 105 14.86 3.69 13.20
CA ALA A 105 15.39 3.56 11.85
C ALA A 105 14.50 2.66 10.97
N GLY A 106 14.12 1.48 11.48
CA GLY A 106 13.22 0.59 10.75
C GLY A 106 11.84 1.19 10.53
N PHE A 107 11.33 1.94 11.53
CA PHE A 107 10.07 2.66 11.38
C PHE A 107 10.12 3.68 10.23
N ILE A 108 11.14 4.53 10.18
CA ILE A 108 11.30 5.53 9.10
C ILE A 108 11.47 4.86 7.74
N VAL A 109 12.28 3.79 7.64
CA VAL A 109 12.43 3.03 6.39
C VAL A 109 11.10 2.44 5.94
N GLY A 110 10.37 1.79 6.85
CA GLY A 110 9.06 1.20 6.56
C GLY A 110 8.03 2.24 6.10
N VAL A 111 7.93 3.38 6.80
CA VAL A 111 7.06 4.50 6.42
C VAL A 111 7.44 5.06 5.05
N THR A 112 8.74 5.22 4.78
CA THR A 112 9.24 5.71 3.50
C THR A 112 8.84 4.78 2.36
N LEU A 113 9.08 3.47 2.51
CA LEU A 113 8.70 2.48 1.49
C LEU A 113 7.18 2.40 1.30
N SER A 114 6.40 2.48 2.37
CA SER A 114 4.93 2.55 2.29
C SER A 114 4.49 3.79 1.52
N GLY A 115 5.10 4.94 1.76
CA GLY A 115 4.88 6.17 1.01
C GLY A 115 5.24 6.03 -0.46
N LEU A 116 6.37 5.39 -0.80
CA LEU A 116 6.74 5.11 -2.18
C LEU A 116 5.67 4.25 -2.88
N ALA A 117 5.25 3.15 -2.27
CA ALA A 117 4.21 2.28 -2.81
C ALA A 117 2.87 3.01 -2.98
N TYR A 118 2.47 3.77 -1.95
CA TYR A 118 1.27 4.59 -1.99
C TYR A 118 1.33 5.66 -3.06
N GLY A 119 2.51 6.22 -3.36
CA GLY A 119 2.68 7.19 -4.45
C GLY A 119 2.47 6.58 -5.83
N THR A 120 2.88 5.33 -6.04
CA THR A 120 2.88 4.65 -7.35
C THR A 120 1.48 4.46 -7.93
N ILE A 121 0.49 4.16 -7.09
CA ILE A 121 -0.88 3.85 -7.53
C ILE A 121 -1.58 5.00 -8.25
N TRP A 122 -1.34 6.24 -7.82
CA TRP A 122 -2.13 7.42 -8.24
C TRP A 122 -2.00 7.73 -9.74
N PRO A 123 -0.79 7.94 -10.30
CA PRO A 123 -0.66 8.13 -11.74
C PRO A 123 -1.10 6.88 -12.50
N LEU A 124 -0.75 5.68 -12.01
CA LEU A 124 -1.10 4.42 -12.67
C LEU A 124 -2.61 4.22 -12.79
N MET A 125 -3.38 4.60 -11.77
CA MET A 125 -4.83 4.47 -11.79
C MET A 125 -5.44 5.34 -12.90
N VAL A 126 -5.03 6.61 -13.01
CA VAL A 126 -5.50 7.50 -14.08
C VAL A 126 -5.15 6.93 -15.46
N LEU A 127 -3.90 6.47 -15.62
CA LEU A 127 -3.39 5.92 -16.87
C LEU A 127 -4.12 4.64 -17.28
N VAL A 128 -4.27 3.66 -16.38
CA VAL A 128 -4.95 2.39 -16.67
C VAL A 128 -6.44 2.60 -16.92
N VAL A 129 -7.12 3.49 -16.16
CA VAL A 129 -8.52 3.81 -16.42
C VAL A 129 -8.68 4.43 -17.81
N GLY A 130 -7.78 5.33 -18.20
CA GLY A 130 -7.78 5.95 -19.53
C GLY A 130 -7.55 4.97 -20.68
N ASP A 131 -6.72 3.95 -20.48
CA ASP A 131 -6.48 2.90 -21.47
C ASP A 131 -7.68 1.96 -21.61
N VAL A 132 -8.28 1.55 -20.48
CA VAL A 132 -9.33 0.52 -20.46
C VAL A 132 -10.69 1.07 -20.84
N PHE A 133 -11.07 2.23 -20.28
CA PHE A 133 -12.40 2.81 -20.46
C PHE A 133 -12.43 3.91 -21.52
N GLY A 134 -11.27 4.26 -22.07
CA GLY A 134 -11.12 5.39 -22.97
C GLY A 134 -11.20 6.73 -22.24
N LYS A 135 -11.14 7.81 -23.02
CA LYS A 135 -11.02 9.19 -22.50
C LYS A 135 -12.37 9.85 -22.25
N THR A 136 -13.44 9.32 -22.83
CA THR A 136 -14.81 9.84 -22.65
C THR A 136 -15.26 9.57 -21.21
N ASN A 137 -15.55 10.63 -20.45
CA ASN A 137 -15.86 10.58 -19.01
C ASN A 137 -14.73 10.05 -18.10
N LEU A 138 -13.46 10.18 -18.53
CA LEU A 138 -12.30 9.70 -17.78
C LEU A 138 -12.30 10.18 -16.32
N GLY A 139 -12.58 11.47 -16.08
CA GLY A 139 -12.60 12.04 -14.73
C GLY A 139 -13.62 11.36 -13.80
N ALA A 140 -14.82 11.06 -14.30
CA ALA A 140 -15.86 10.40 -13.50
C ALA A 140 -15.49 8.96 -13.15
N ILE A 141 -14.97 8.21 -14.13
CA ILE A 141 -14.56 6.81 -13.93
C ILE A 141 -13.36 6.76 -12.98
N TYR A 142 -12.36 7.62 -13.19
CA TYR A 142 -11.21 7.74 -12.30
C TYR A 142 -11.63 8.04 -10.86
N LEU A 143 -12.49 9.06 -10.64
CA LEU A 143 -12.94 9.43 -9.31
C LEU A 143 -13.74 8.32 -8.62
N TRP A 144 -14.47 7.51 -9.39
CA TRP A 144 -15.13 6.33 -8.85
C TRP A 144 -14.11 5.30 -8.35
N PHE A 145 -13.07 5.00 -9.13
CA PHE A 145 -12.00 4.09 -8.70
C PHE A 145 -11.21 4.64 -7.52
N ASP A 146 -10.80 5.91 -7.59
CA ASP A 146 -10.09 6.63 -6.53
C ASP A 146 -10.87 6.55 -5.22
N GLY A 147 -12.08 7.12 -5.19
CA GLY A 147 -12.90 7.20 -3.98
C GLY A 147 -13.25 5.83 -3.41
N SER A 148 -13.68 4.88 -4.25
CA SER A 148 -14.10 3.55 -3.77
C SER A 148 -12.93 2.72 -3.25
N THR A 149 -11.78 2.71 -3.93
CA THR A 149 -10.61 1.93 -3.50
C THR A 149 -10.00 2.51 -2.22
N VAL A 150 -9.93 3.82 -2.08
CA VAL A 150 -9.44 4.50 -0.87
C VAL A 150 -10.39 4.27 0.29
N ALA A 151 -11.70 4.42 0.07
CA ALA A 151 -12.71 4.21 1.11
C ALA A 151 -12.66 2.77 1.64
N LEU A 152 -12.68 1.78 0.74
CA LEU A 152 -12.62 0.37 1.13
C LEU A 152 -11.28 -0.01 1.76
N GLY A 153 -10.16 0.43 1.19
CA GLY A 153 -8.82 0.17 1.74
C GLY A 153 -8.66 0.75 3.14
N THR A 154 -9.11 1.99 3.35
CA THR A 154 -9.08 2.65 4.66
C THR A 154 -9.99 1.97 5.65
N LEU A 155 -11.23 1.66 5.27
CA LEU A 155 -12.19 1.01 6.16
C LEU A 155 -11.68 -0.38 6.59
N LEU A 156 -11.27 -1.22 5.63
CA LEU A 156 -10.94 -2.61 5.90
C LEU A 156 -9.56 -2.76 6.57
N ILE A 157 -8.53 -2.07 6.08
CA ILE A 157 -7.15 -2.25 6.54
C ILE A 157 -6.83 -1.25 7.66
N SER A 158 -7.02 0.05 7.39
CA SER A 158 -6.60 1.09 8.33
C SER A 158 -7.50 1.15 9.57
N LYS A 159 -8.80 0.89 9.45
CA LYS A 159 -9.73 0.95 10.57
C LYS A 159 -10.05 -0.43 11.13
N MET A 160 -10.79 -1.27 10.40
CA MET A 160 -11.29 -2.54 10.93
C MET A 160 -10.16 -3.47 11.36
N LEU A 161 -9.22 -3.78 10.46
CA LEU A 161 -8.11 -4.68 10.77
C LEU A 161 -7.20 -4.12 11.89
N SER A 162 -6.72 -2.89 11.75
CA SER A 162 -5.77 -2.32 12.71
C SER A 162 -6.38 -2.17 14.10
N GLN A 163 -7.61 -1.68 14.21
CA GLN A 163 -8.26 -1.45 15.50
C GLN A 163 -8.68 -2.77 16.14
N TYR A 164 -9.15 -3.74 15.35
CA TYR A 164 -9.48 -5.06 15.88
C TYR A 164 -8.27 -5.73 16.54
N ILE A 165 -7.13 -5.74 15.85
CA ILE A 165 -5.89 -6.34 16.38
C ILE A 165 -5.35 -5.53 17.56
N TYR A 166 -5.39 -4.21 17.47
CA TYR A 166 -4.97 -3.33 18.56
C TYR A 166 -5.79 -3.61 19.83
N GLU A 167 -7.12 -3.71 19.71
CA GLU A 167 -8.02 -4.01 20.83
C GLU A 167 -7.72 -5.37 21.47
N GLN A 168 -7.42 -6.39 20.67
CA GLN A 168 -7.09 -7.73 21.18
C GLN A 168 -5.84 -7.79 22.06
N HIS A 169 -4.91 -6.84 21.88
CA HIS A 169 -3.67 -6.77 22.67
C HIS A 169 -3.74 -5.71 23.77
N ARG A 170 -4.87 -5.01 23.92
CA ARG A 170 -5.09 -4.13 25.08
C ARG A 170 -5.29 -5.01 26.32
N VAL A 171 -4.69 -4.59 27.44
CA VAL A 171 -4.97 -5.21 28.74
C VAL A 171 -6.39 -4.84 29.15
N HIS A 172 -7.31 -5.81 29.13
CA HIS A 172 -8.66 -5.62 29.66
C HIS A 172 -8.61 -5.58 31.21
N PRO A 173 -9.16 -4.53 31.85
CA PRO A 173 -9.18 -4.38 33.32
C PRO A 173 -9.92 -5.51 34.07
N ASP A 174 -10.73 -6.29 33.35
CA ASP A 174 -11.67 -7.28 33.89
C ASP A 174 -10.98 -8.48 34.58
N SER A 175 -9.66 -8.61 34.44
CA SER A 175 -8.86 -9.67 35.07
C SER A 175 -8.24 -9.29 36.41
N SER A 176 -8.31 -8.01 36.84
CA SER A 176 -7.64 -7.53 38.06
C SER A 176 -8.53 -6.76 39.04
N GLY A 177 -9.83 -6.57 38.76
CA GLY A 177 -10.77 -5.94 39.70
C GLY A 177 -10.46 -4.47 40.02
N ALA A 178 -9.57 -3.83 39.25
CA ALA A 178 -9.24 -2.42 39.38
C ALA A 178 -10.02 -1.62 38.33
N ILE A 179 -10.82 -0.65 38.80
CA ILE A 179 -11.43 0.37 37.94
C ILE A 179 -10.28 1.21 37.39
N ALA A 180 -9.94 0.99 36.13
CA ALA A 180 -9.00 1.82 35.41
C ALA A 180 -9.79 2.76 34.50
N ASP A 181 -9.51 4.05 34.60
CA ASP A 181 -10.13 5.11 33.81
C ASP A 181 -10.12 4.77 32.31
N ALA A 182 -11.15 5.19 31.59
CA ALA A 182 -11.32 4.93 30.15
C ALA A 182 -10.12 5.39 29.27
N GLU A 183 -9.23 6.23 29.81
CA GLU A 183 -7.98 6.68 29.18
C GLU A 183 -6.77 5.74 29.36
N SER A 184 -6.83 4.73 30.23
CA SER A 184 -5.69 3.88 30.61
C SER A 184 -5.48 2.61 29.77
N SER A 185 -6.28 2.43 28.73
CA SER A 185 -6.32 1.20 27.92
C SER A 185 -5.45 1.31 26.68
N THR A 186 -4.22 1.80 26.77
CA THR A 186 -3.30 1.86 25.61
C THR A 186 -2.59 0.51 25.42
N CYS A 187 -2.44 0.04 24.18
CA CYS A 187 -1.65 -1.14 23.90
C CYS A 187 -0.17 -0.76 23.83
N PHE A 188 0.67 -1.45 24.59
CA PHE A 188 2.11 -1.25 24.61
C PHE A 188 2.85 -2.49 24.11
N GLY A 189 3.92 -2.28 23.37
CA GLY A 189 4.73 -3.33 22.76
C GLY A 189 4.57 -3.39 21.24
N GLU A 190 5.50 -4.10 20.61
CA GLU A 190 5.53 -4.23 19.15
C GLU A 190 4.39 -5.11 18.62
N GLU A 191 3.84 -5.99 19.47
CA GLU A 191 2.75 -6.91 19.16
C GLU A 191 1.44 -6.20 18.77
N CYS A 192 1.21 -4.98 19.29
CA CYS A 192 0.00 -4.18 19.04
C CYS A 192 -0.32 -3.95 17.56
N PHE A 193 0.72 -3.82 16.73
CA PHE A 193 0.59 -3.61 15.28
C PHE A 193 1.33 -4.66 14.45
N GLN A 194 2.08 -5.57 15.07
CA GLN A 194 2.85 -6.58 14.35
C GLN A 194 1.96 -7.45 13.46
N MET A 195 0.86 -7.99 14.00
CA MET A 195 -0.06 -8.81 13.21
C MET A 195 -0.77 -8.01 12.13
N THR A 196 -1.12 -6.75 12.39
CA THR A 196 -1.69 -5.84 11.39
C THR A 196 -0.73 -5.70 10.21
N HIS A 197 0.56 -5.48 10.47
CA HIS A 197 1.57 -5.38 9.42
C HIS A 197 1.81 -6.70 8.68
N ILE A 198 1.85 -7.84 9.38
CA ILE A 198 2.00 -9.16 8.73
C ILE A 198 0.84 -9.45 7.78
N ILE A 199 -0.40 -9.25 8.25
CA ILE A 199 -1.59 -9.48 7.42
C ILE A 199 -1.61 -8.53 6.22
N THR A 200 -1.28 -7.25 6.45
CA THR A 200 -1.20 -6.27 5.36
C THR A 200 -0.12 -6.65 4.34
N ALA A 201 1.04 -7.15 4.79
CA ALA A 201 2.09 -7.63 3.90
C ALA A 201 1.62 -8.81 3.03
N ILE A 202 0.93 -9.80 3.64
CA ILE A 202 0.36 -10.94 2.91
C ILE A 202 -0.66 -10.46 1.85
N LEU A 203 -1.54 -9.53 2.20
CA LEU A 203 -2.48 -8.93 1.26
C LEU A 203 -1.73 -8.19 0.12
N CYS A 204 -0.67 -7.44 0.43
CA CYS A 204 0.14 -6.80 -0.60
C CYS A 204 0.84 -7.82 -1.53
N LEU A 205 1.25 -8.98 -1.03
CA LEU A 205 1.78 -10.06 -1.86
C LEU A 205 0.72 -10.67 -2.79
N THR A 206 -0.53 -10.82 -2.36
CA THR A 206 -1.61 -11.25 -3.28
C THR A 206 -1.93 -10.16 -4.30
N ALA A 207 -1.82 -8.89 -3.94
CA ALA A 207 -1.92 -7.75 -4.85
C ALA A 207 -0.80 -7.70 -5.89
N PHE A 208 0.40 -8.23 -5.59
CA PHE A 208 1.50 -8.38 -6.54
C PHE A 208 1.21 -9.47 -7.58
N VAL A 209 0.65 -10.60 -7.16
CA VAL A 209 0.37 -11.74 -8.06
C VAL A 209 -0.77 -11.44 -9.04
N THR A 210 -1.81 -10.71 -8.61
CA THR A 210 -3.04 -10.57 -9.40
C THR A 210 -2.89 -9.81 -10.74
N PRO A 211 -2.22 -8.64 -10.84
CA PRO A 211 -2.02 -7.96 -12.12
C PRO A 211 -0.99 -8.69 -12.99
N PHE A 212 0.02 -9.30 -12.38
CA PHE A 212 1.01 -10.13 -13.08
C PHE A 212 0.36 -11.31 -13.79
N GLU A 213 -0.48 -12.07 -13.09
CA GLU A 213 -1.19 -13.22 -13.66
C GLU A 213 -2.21 -12.80 -14.71
N LEU A 214 -2.91 -11.67 -14.50
CA LEU A 214 -3.83 -11.13 -15.49
C LEU A 214 -3.09 -10.76 -16.79
N ALA A 215 -1.98 -10.04 -16.70
CA ALA A 215 -1.17 -9.68 -17.87
C ALA A 215 -0.69 -10.93 -18.64
N ARG A 216 -0.25 -11.96 -17.91
CA ARG A 216 0.17 -13.24 -18.49
C ARG A 216 -0.99 -13.96 -19.21
N ARG A 217 -2.20 -13.92 -18.67
CA ARG A 217 -3.39 -14.55 -19.28
C ARG A 217 -3.90 -13.79 -20.50
N THR A 218 -3.95 -12.46 -20.44
CA THR A 218 -4.38 -11.62 -21.56
C THR A 218 -3.49 -11.83 -22.78
N HIS A 219 -2.19 -11.98 -22.59
CA HIS A 219 -1.28 -12.29 -23.69
C HIS A 219 -1.62 -13.60 -24.42
N LYS A 220 -1.86 -14.69 -23.68
CA LYS A 220 -2.19 -16.00 -24.26
C LYS A 220 -3.43 -15.95 -25.16
N HIS A 221 -4.45 -15.18 -24.77
CA HIS A 221 -5.69 -15.07 -25.52
C HIS A 221 -5.58 -14.21 -26.79
N CYS A 222 -4.56 -13.36 -26.91
CA CYS A 222 -4.35 -12.55 -28.11
C CYS A 222 -3.41 -13.22 -29.13
N THR A 223 -2.75 -14.32 -28.74
CA THR A 223 -1.83 -15.09 -29.60
C THR A 223 -2.47 -16.35 -30.20
N ASP A 224 -3.63 -16.77 -29.69
CA ASP A 224 -4.46 -17.87 -30.22
C ASP A 224 -5.56 -17.32 -31.15
#